data_AF-A0A926H5B3-F1
#
_entry.id   AF-A0A926H5B3-F1
#
_cell.length_a   1.000
_cell.length_b   1.000
_cell.length_c   1.000
_cell.angle_alpha   90.00
_cell.angle_beta   90.00
_cell.angle_gamma   90.00
#
_symmetry.space_group_name_H-M   'P 1'
#
loop_
_entity.id
_entity.type
_entity.pdbx_description
1 polymer ?
#
loop_
_entity_poly.entity_id
_entity_poly.type
_entity_poly.pdbx_seq_one_letter_code
_entity_poly.pdbx_strand_id
1 'polypeptide(L)'
;MSLLPPVKPYVAATESPAEFTLKAILTGALFGVLFGAATVYLSLKAGLSVSASIPIAVLAISLGRRFLKTTILENNIIQTTGSAGESIASGVVFTMPGFLFLTAGENS
;
A
#
# COMPACT_ATOMS: atom_id res chain seq x y z
N MET A 1 31.70 17.31 -20.83
CA MET A 1 30.35 16.91 -20.36
C MET A 1 30.39 15.47 -19.86
N SER A 2 30.73 15.25 -18.57
CA SER A 2 30.22 14.19 -17.66
C SER A 2 31.09 14.17 -16.40
N LEU A 3 30.81 15.05 -15.42
CA LEU A 3 31.55 15.15 -14.15
C LEU A 3 30.84 14.42 -13.00
N LEU A 4 29.90 13.52 -13.29
CA LEU A 4 29.17 12.80 -12.25
C LEU A 4 29.89 11.49 -11.93
N PRO A 5 30.14 11.20 -10.63
CA PRO A 5 30.66 9.89 -10.23
C PRO A 5 29.69 8.80 -10.70
N PRO A 6 30.20 7.61 -11.07
CA PRO A 6 29.36 6.50 -11.49
C PRO A 6 28.39 6.13 -10.35
N VAL A 7 27.09 6.12 -10.64
CA VAL A 7 26.05 5.70 -9.70
C VAL A 7 26.30 4.24 -9.36
N LYS A 8 26.69 3.95 -8.12
CA LYS A 8 26.89 2.58 -7.63
C LYS A 8 25.55 2.05 -7.14
N PRO A 9 24.95 1.02 -7.78
CA PRO A 9 23.64 0.50 -7.39
C PRO A 9 23.67 -0.12 -5.97
N TYR A 10 22.56 -0.06 -5.25
CA TYR A 10 22.43 -0.72 -3.93
C TYR A 10 22.57 -2.24 -4.02
N VAL A 11 22.15 -2.83 -5.15
CA VAL A 11 22.31 -4.25 -5.49
C VAL A 11 23.31 -4.35 -6.63
N ALA A 12 24.45 -5.01 -6.40
CA ALA A 12 25.42 -5.26 -7.46
C ALA A 12 24.84 -6.21 -8.52
N ALA A 13 25.21 -6.07 -9.79
CA ALA A 13 24.74 -6.97 -10.86
C ALA A 13 25.12 -8.45 -10.64
N THR A 14 26.04 -8.73 -9.73
CA THR A 14 26.48 -10.06 -9.31
C THR A 14 25.66 -10.65 -8.16
N GLU A 15 24.78 -9.86 -7.53
CA GLU A 15 24.00 -10.24 -6.36
C GLU A 15 22.50 -10.21 -6.71
N SER A 16 21.76 -11.27 -6.37
CA SER A 16 20.31 -11.35 -6.59
C SER A 16 19.60 -11.60 -5.25
N PRO A 17 19.46 -10.56 -4.41
CA PRO A 17 18.68 -10.64 -3.18
C PRO A 17 17.21 -10.95 -3.51
N ALA A 18 16.49 -11.57 -2.59
CA ALA A 18 15.07 -11.84 -2.78
C ALA A 18 14.29 -10.52 -2.90
N GLU A 19 13.59 -10.33 -4.03
CA GLU A 19 12.79 -9.13 -4.32
C GLU A 19 11.29 -9.41 -4.25
N PHE A 20 10.87 -10.44 -5.00
CA PHE A 20 9.47 -10.82 -5.13
C PHE A 20 9.22 -12.16 -4.45
N THR A 21 8.64 -12.11 -3.24
CA THR A 21 8.32 -13.32 -2.47
C THR A 21 6.84 -13.39 -2.15
N LEU A 22 6.33 -14.62 -2.03
CA LEU A 22 4.92 -14.84 -1.67
C LEU A 22 4.58 -14.20 -0.31
N LYS A 23 5.53 -14.19 0.64
CA LYS A 23 5.36 -13.55 1.95
C LYS A 23 5.17 -12.04 1.82
N ALA A 24 5.94 -11.38 0.95
CA ALA A 24 5.82 -9.95 0.70
C ALA A 24 4.45 -9.61 0.10
N ILE A 25 3.98 -10.39 -0.87
CA ILE A 25 2.66 -10.20 -1.50
C ILE A 25 1.54 -10.38 -0.48
N LEU A 26 1.56 -11.47 0.29
CA LEU A 26 0.51 -11.76 1.28
C LEU A 26 0.46 -10.71 2.39
N THR A 27 1.63 -10.28 2.88
CA THR A 27 1.71 -9.24 3.91
C THR A 27 1.23 -7.90 3.37
N GLY A 28 1.63 -7.54 2.15
CA GLY A 28 1.16 -6.33 1.47
C GLY A 28 -0.35 -6.35 1.21
N ALA A 29 -0.89 -7.47 0.72
CA ALA A 29 -2.33 -7.62 0.50
C ALA A 29 -3.13 -7.51 1.79
N LEU A 30 -2.66 -8.12 2.89
CA LEU A 30 -3.29 -8.00 4.20
C LEU A 30 -3.33 -6.55 4.68
N PHE A 31 -2.22 -5.83 4.58
CA PHE A 31 -2.17 -4.41 4.90
C PHE A 31 -3.06 -3.57 3.97
N GLY A 32 -3.08 -3.87 2.68
CA GLY A 32 -3.93 -3.18 1.71
C GLY A 32 -5.42 -3.34 2.00
N VAL A 33 -5.86 -4.53 2.41
CA VAL A 33 -7.25 -4.76 2.84
C VAL A 33 -7.56 -4.01 4.14
N LEU A 34 -6.70 -4.13 5.16
CA LEU A 34 -6.90 -3.50 6.46
C LEU A 34 -6.97 -1.98 6.36
N PHE A 35 -5.93 -1.38 5.77
CA PHE A 35 -5.87 0.06 5.65
C PHE A 35 -6.80 0.60 4.57
N GLY A 36 -7.04 -0.15 3.48
CA GLY A 36 -8.04 0.22 2.48
C GLY A 36 -9.44 0.30 3.09
N ALA A 37 -9.85 -0.70 3.87
CA ALA A 37 -11.12 -0.68 4.59
C ALA A 37 -11.20 0.48 5.60
N ALA A 38 -10.12 0.73 6.35
CA ALA A 38 -10.03 1.87 7.26
C ALA A 38 -10.18 3.21 6.51
N THR A 39 -9.53 3.37 5.37
CA THR A 39 -9.62 4.57 4.53
C THR A 39 -11.03 4.76 3.98
N VAL A 40 -11.70 3.70 3.50
CA VAL A 40 -13.11 3.78 3.06
C VAL A 40 -13.99 4.24 4.21
N TYR A 41 -13.88 3.58 5.37
CA TYR A 41 -14.72 3.89 6.53
C TYR A 41 -14.53 5.32 7.02
N LEU A 42 -13.28 5.77 7.19
CA LEU A 42 -12.99 7.13 7.62
C LEU A 42 -13.43 8.17 6.59
N SER A 43 -13.26 7.89 5.30
CA SER A 43 -13.67 8.80 4.23
C SER A 43 -15.19 8.94 4.17
N LEU A 44 -15.94 7.83 4.27
CA LEU A 44 -17.40 7.86 4.22
C LEU A 44 -18.02 8.39 5.51
N LYS A 45 -17.44 8.10 6.67
CA LYS A 45 -18.01 8.46 7.97
C LYS A 45 -17.56 9.84 8.47
N ALA A 46 -16.27 10.14 8.36
CA ALA A 46 -15.66 11.34 8.91
C ALA A 46 -15.29 12.38 7.84
N GLY A 47 -15.39 12.04 6.54
CA GLY A 47 -15.00 12.95 5.45
C GLY A 47 -13.49 13.17 5.34
N LEU A 48 -12.68 12.32 5.98
CA LEU A 48 -11.23 12.46 6.07
C LEU A 48 -10.54 11.27 5.40
N SER A 49 -9.55 11.55 4.55
CA SER A 49 -8.66 10.53 3.98
C SER A 49 -7.30 10.57 4.66
N VAL A 50 -6.79 9.41 5.04
CA VAL A 50 -5.47 9.24 5.65
C VAL A 50 -4.61 8.44 4.69
N SER A 51 -3.38 8.91 4.43
CA SER A 51 -2.44 8.14 3.61
C SER A 51 -2.04 6.87 4.34
N ALA A 52 -2.54 5.74 3.85
CA ALA A 52 -2.22 4.41 4.36
C ALA A 52 -0.80 3.97 3.98
N SER A 53 -0.26 4.47 2.86
CA SER A 53 1.10 4.14 2.42
C SER A 53 2.18 4.43 3.47
N ILE A 54 2.04 5.52 4.24
CA ILE A 54 2.99 5.90 5.29
C ILE A 54 3.05 4.84 6.41
N PRO A 55 1.95 4.52 7.13
CA PRO A 55 1.98 3.50 8.16
C PRO A 55 2.32 2.12 7.60
N ILE A 56 1.90 1.77 6.39
CA ILE A 56 2.26 0.50 5.75
C ILE A 56 3.78 0.39 5.56
N ALA A 57 4.44 1.44 5.06
CA ALA A 57 5.89 1.45 4.89
C ALA A 57 6.63 1.31 6.22
N VAL A 58 6.19 2.05 7.26
CA VAL A 58 6.77 1.97 8.61
C VAL A 58 6.61 0.58 9.20
N LEU A 59 5.43 -0.03 9.06
CA LEU A 59 5.16 -1.38 9.53
C LEU A 59 5.97 -2.42 8.75
N ALA A 60 6.03 -2.33 7.41
CA ALA A 60 6.80 -3.23 6.57
C ALA A 60 8.28 -3.24 6.96
N ILE A 61 8.88 -2.07 7.16
CA ILE A 61 10.29 -1.97 7.57
C ILE A 61 10.50 -2.47 9.02
N SER A 62 9.58 -2.13 9.94
CA SER A 62 9.72 -2.46 11.37
C SER A 62 9.45 -3.95 11.66
N LEU A 63 8.38 -4.52 11.12
CA LEU A 63 8.06 -5.95 11.24
C LEU A 63 8.97 -6.80 10.35
N GLY A 64 9.28 -6.30 9.14
CA GLY A 64 10.11 -6.99 8.18
C GLY A 64 11.49 -7.34 8.71
N ARG A 65 12.17 -6.37 9.33
CA ARG A 65 13.48 -6.59 9.97
C ARG A 65 13.42 -7.52 11.18
N ARG A 66 12.34 -7.50 11.96
CA ARG A 66 12.30 -8.20 13.27
C ARG A 66 11.68 -9.59 13.22
N PHE A 67 10.70 -9.83 12.34
CA PHE A 67 9.92 -11.06 12.30
C PHE A 67 10.07 -11.85 11.00
N LEU A 68 10.14 -11.17 9.85
CA LEU A 68 10.08 -11.83 8.54
C LEU A 68 11.45 -11.97 7.86
N LYS A 69 12.49 -11.30 8.39
CA LYS A 69 13.84 -11.18 7.79
C LYS A 69 13.78 -10.71 6.33
N THR A 70 12.84 -9.81 6.02
CA THR A 70 12.65 -9.33 4.65
C THR A 70 13.77 -8.40 4.23
N THR A 71 14.10 -8.45 2.94
CA THR A 71 15.02 -7.49 2.32
C THR A 71 14.35 -6.12 2.16
N ILE A 72 15.13 -5.09 1.85
CA ILE A 72 14.59 -3.76 1.49
C ILE A 72 13.69 -3.84 0.25
N LEU A 73 14.00 -4.76 -0.67
CA LEU A 73 13.26 -4.96 -1.91
C LEU A 73 11.90 -5.63 -1.65
N GLU A 74 11.87 -6.63 -0.77
CA GLU A 74 10.61 -7.23 -0.31
C GLU A 74 9.72 -6.20 0.42
N ASN A 75 10.31 -5.32 1.22
CA ASN A 75 9.55 -4.25 1.88
C ASN A 75 8.97 -3.24 0.88
N ASN A 76 9.66 -2.99 -0.23
CA ASN A 76 9.13 -2.19 -1.34
C ASN A 76 7.90 -2.86 -1.95
N ILE A 77 7.97 -4.18 -2.21
CA ILE A 77 6.82 -4.95 -2.71
C ILE A 77 5.64 -4.95 -1.73
N ILE A 78 5.89 -5.11 -0.42
CA ILE A 78 4.86 -5.02 0.62
C ILE A 78 4.17 -3.65 0.56
N GLN A 79 4.95 -2.56 0.48
CA GLN A 79 4.41 -1.20 0.41
C GLN A 79 3.58 -0.99 -0.86
N THR A 80 4.11 -1.32 -2.03
CA THR A 80 3.41 -1.15 -3.31
C THR A 80 2.10 -1.94 -3.34
N THR A 81 2.14 -3.20 -2.90
CA THR A 81 0.96 -4.07 -2.84
C THR A 81 -0.05 -3.52 -1.82
N GLY A 82 0.42 -3.06 -0.66
CA GLY A 82 -0.44 -2.48 0.37
C GLY A 82 -1.10 -1.18 -0.06
N SER A 83 -0.35 -0.25 -0.67
CA SER A 83 -0.90 1.02 -1.14
C SER A 83 -1.84 0.88 -2.33
N ALA A 84 -1.77 -0.21 -3.11
CA ALA A 84 -2.73 -0.48 -4.16
C ALA A 84 -4.18 -0.57 -3.64
N GLY A 85 -4.36 -0.97 -2.37
CA GLY A 85 -5.66 -0.93 -1.69
C GLY A 85 -6.26 0.47 -1.55
N GLU A 86 -5.43 1.53 -1.51
CA GLU A 86 -5.91 2.92 -1.47
C GLU A 86 -6.63 3.32 -2.77
N SER A 87 -6.17 2.82 -3.92
CA SER A 87 -6.84 3.07 -5.20
C SER A 87 -8.22 2.43 -5.25
N ILE A 88 -8.34 1.20 -4.74
CA ILE A 88 -9.63 0.50 -4.62
C ILE A 88 -10.55 1.27 -3.66
N ALA A 89 -10.02 1.65 -2.49
CA ALA A 89 -10.75 2.42 -1.50
C ALA A 89 -11.30 3.74 -2.08
N SER A 90 -10.47 4.48 -2.82
CA SER A 90 -10.88 5.71 -3.51
C SER A 90 -12.05 5.49 -4.47
N GLY A 91 -12.01 4.41 -5.27
CA GLY A 91 -13.11 4.03 -6.15
C GLY A 91 -14.42 3.78 -5.40
N VAL A 92 -14.36 3.08 -4.27
CA VAL A 92 -15.53 2.83 -3.40
C VAL A 92 -16.05 4.13 -2.79
N VAL A 93 -15.18 4.98 -2.25
CA VAL A 93 -15.55 6.26 -1.63
C VAL A 93 -16.22 7.19 -2.63
N PHE A 94 -15.78 7.20 -3.89
CA PHE A 94 -16.38 8.02 -4.94
C PHE A 94 -17.75 7.51 -5.39
N THR A 95 -17.94 6.19 -5.43
CA THR A 95 -19.15 5.56 -6.00
C THR A 95 -20.27 5.36 -4.97
N MET A 96 -19.93 5.01 -3.73
CA MET A 96 -20.91 4.66 -2.68
C MET A 96 -21.89 5.77 -2.33
N PRO A 97 -21.49 7.05 -2.17
CA PRO A 97 -22.44 8.12 -1.89
C PRO A 97 -23.52 8.25 -2.96
N GLY A 98 -23.13 8.18 -4.25
CA GLY A 98 -24.07 8.21 -5.37
C GLY A 98 -25.05 7.03 -5.34
N PHE A 99 -24.55 5.82 -5.08
CA PHE A 99 -25.39 4.62 -4.94
C PHE A 99 -26.40 4.74 -3.79
N LEU A 100 -25.97 5.28 -2.65
CA LEU A 100 -26.82 5.49 -1.48
C LEU A 100 -27.93 6.53 -1.75
N PHE A 101 -27.61 7.65 -2.39
CA PHE A 101 -28.61 8.68 -2.71
C PHE A 101 -29.66 8.19 -3.72
N LEU A 102 -29.24 7.48 -4.76
CA LEU A 102 -30.17 6.93 -5.76
C LEU A 102 -31.12 5.90 -5.15
N THR A 103 -30.59 4.97 -4.33
CA THR A 103 -31.40 3.94 -3.67
C THR A 103 -32.30 4.53 -2.59
N ALA A 104 -31.86 5.57 -1.87
CA ALA A 104 -32.70 6.25 -0.87
C ALA A 104 -33.84 7.05 -1.52
N GLY A 105 -33.61 7.63 -2.70
CA GLY A 105 -34.61 8.39 -3.45
C GLY A 105 -35.73 7.54 -4.05
N GLU A 106 -35.51 6.24 -4.29
CA GLU A 106 -36.55 5.31 -4.75
C GLU A 106 -37.53 4.86 -3.63
N ASN A 107 -37.17 5.06 -2.35
CA ASN A 107 -37.97 4.59 -1.20
C ASN A 107 -38.81 5.70 -0.54
N SER A 108 -39.02 6.85 -1.21
CA SER A 108 -39.82 7.99 -0.72
C SER A 108 -40.95 8.35 -1.68
#